data_AF-A0A944XLQ1-F1
#
_entry.id   AF-A0A944XLQ1-F1
#
_cell.length_a   1.000
_cell.length_b   1.000
_cell.length_c   1.000
_cell.angle_alpha   90.00
_cell.angle_beta   90.00
_cell.angle_gamma   90.00
#
_symmetry.space_group_name_H-M   'P 1'
#
loop_
_entity.id
_entity.type
_entity.pdbx_description
1 polymer ?
#
loop_
_entity_poly.entity_id
_entity_poly.type
_entity_poly.pdbx_seq_one_letter_code
_entity_poly.pdbx_strand_id
1 'polypeptide(L)'
;MYKQEIASLMELKVPPALLFYVIFLLGLIFFVVNPNQNNTLVNVFLIGAFFGLVTYGTYDLTIYASMNIFSLKLVVADILWGMFLSGAVATLTVFTINKLN
;
A
#
# COMPACT_ATOMS: atom_id res chain seq x y z
N MET A 1 15.93 4.04 -30.39
CA MET A 1 16.72 3.56 -29.24
C MET A 1 16.12 4.01 -27.90
N TYR A 2 16.20 5.29 -27.48
CA TYR A 2 15.69 5.74 -26.16
C TYR A 2 14.17 5.57 -25.93
N LYS A 3 13.33 5.82 -26.96
CA LYS A 3 11.87 5.59 -26.87
C LYS A 3 11.46 4.11 -26.80
N GLN A 4 12.29 3.19 -27.28
CA GLN A 4 12.01 1.75 -27.26
C GLN A 4 12.37 1.12 -25.91
N GLU A 5 13.42 1.61 -25.25
CA GLU A 5 13.76 1.18 -23.89
C GLU A 5 12.69 1.64 -22.88
N ILE A 6 12.18 2.87 -23.00
CA ILE A 6 11.08 3.37 -22.15
C ILE A 6 9.78 2.57 -22.34
N ALA A 7 9.49 2.11 -23.56
CA ALA A 7 8.32 1.26 -23.82
C ALA A 7 8.43 -0.09 -23.10
N SER A 8 9.61 -0.71 -23.11
CA SER A 8 9.87 -1.96 -22.38
C SER A 8 9.84 -1.79 -20.85
N LEU A 9 10.14 -0.60 -20.33
CA LEU A 9 10.01 -0.28 -18.90
C LEU A 9 8.54 -0.16 -18.46
N MET A 10 7.63 0.14 -19.38
CA MET A 10 6.19 0.23 -19.12
C MET A 10 5.43 -1.08 -19.38
N GLU A 11 6.11 -2.15 -19.80
CA GLU A 11 5.49 -3.46 -19.94
C GLU A 11 5.08 -4.02 -18.57
N LEU A 12 3.81 -4.42 -18.45
CA LEU A 12 3.29 -5.05 -17.24
C LEU A 12 3.97 -6.41 -17.02
N LYS A 13 4.79 -6.49 -15.98
CA LYS A 13 5.35 -7.75 -15.51
C LYS A 13 4.39 -8.39 -14.52
N VAL A 14 3.58 -9.34 -15.02
CA VAL A 14 2.53 -10.01 -14.24
C VAL A 14 3.07 -10.73 -12.99
N PRO A 15 4.16 -11.54 -13.04
CA PRO A 15 4.58 -12.28 -11.86
C PRO A 15 5.03 -11.39 -10.67
N PRO A 16 5.86 -10.34 -10.87
CA PRO A 16 6.16 -9.38 -9.80
C PRO A 16 4.93 -8.66 -9.24
N ALA A 17 3.98 -8.27 -10.10
CA ALA A 17 2.75 -7.61 -9.67
C ALA A 17 1.92 -8.51 -8.75
N LEU A 18 1.73 -9.78 -9.12
CA LEU A 18 1.02 -10.75 -8.27
C LEU A 18 1.73 -10.96 -6.94
N LEU A 19 3.06 -11.12 -6.97
CA LEU A 19 3.85 -11.30 -5.76
C LEU A 19 3.74 -10.10 -4.80
N PHE A 20 3.77 -8.88 -5.34
CA PHE A 20 3.55 -7.66 -4.57
C PHE A 20 2.21 -7.70 -3.82
N TYR A 21 1.10 -7.96 -4.52
CA TYR A 21 -0.22 -7.97 -3.89
C TYR A 21 -0.35 -9.05 -2.82
N VAL A 22 0.21 -10.24 -3.05
CA VAL A 22 0.20 -11.32 -2.05
C VAL A 22 0.98 -10.90 -0.80
N ILE A 23 2.22 -10.41 -0.96
CA ILE A 23 3.04 -9.98 0.18
C ILE A 23 2.40 -8.82 0.93
N PHE A 24 1.87 -7.83 0.20
CA PHE A 24 1.22 -6.67 0.78
C PHE A 24 0.01 -7.07 1.63
N LEU A 25 -0.87 -7.91 1.09
CA LEU A 25 -2.05 -8.40 1.82
C LEU A 25 -1.67 -9.25 3.02
N LEU A 26 -0.67 -10.13 2.91
CA LEU A 26 -0.16 -10.90 4.04
C LEU A 26 0.37 -9.98 5.15
N GLY A 27 1.13 -8.95 4.78
CA GLY A 27 1.60 -7.94 5.73
C GLY A 27 0.46 -7.19 6.41
N LEU A 28 -0.52 -6.72 5.64
CA LEU A 28 -1.68 -6.01 6.18
C LEU A 28 -2.47 -6.89 7.15
N ILE A 29 -2.69 -8.17 6.80
CA ILE A 29 -3.40 -9.13 7.66
C ILE A 29 -2.59 -9.40 8.93
N PHE A 30 -1.29 -9.66 8.80
CA PHE A 30 -0.43 -10.06 9.90
C PHE A 30 -0.18 -8.92 10.91
N PHE A 31 0.13 -7.72 10.42
CA PHE A 31 0.51 -6.59 11.28
C PHE A 31 -0.69 -5.74 11.72
N VAL A 32 -1.75 -5.68 10.92
CA VAL A 32 -2.88 -4.77 11.17
C VAL A 32 -4.13 -5.53 11.59
N VAL A 33 -4.64 -6.44 10.76
CA VAL A 33 -5.96 -7.07 10.98
C VAL A 33 -5.95 -8.03 12.17
N ASN A 34 -5.07 -9.04 12.15
CA ASN A 34 -5.05 -10.10 13.16
C ASN A 34 -4.87 -9.60 14.60
N PRO A 35 -3.88 -8.72 14.91
CA PRO A 35 -3.66 -8.30 16.29
C PRO A 35 -4.68 -7.25 16.78
N ASN A 36 -5.49 -6.64 15.91
CA ASN A 36 -6.36 -5.52 16.27
C ASN A 36 -7.86 -5.80 16.13
N GLN A 37 -8.31 -7.05 16.05
CA GLN A 37 -9.74 -7.39 15.93
C GLN A 37 -10.60 -6.82 17.08
N ASN A 38 -10.06 -6.80 18.30
CA ASN A 38 -10.73 -6.28 19.49
C ASN A 38 -10.42 -4.79 19.78
N ASN A 39 -9.71 -4.11 18.88
CA ASN A 39 -9.34 -2.70 19.05
C ASN A 39 -10.46 -1.77 18.53
N THR A 40 -10.38 -0.48 18.84
CA THR A 40 -11.31 0.49 18.25
C THR A 40 -11.08 0.62 16.74
N LEU A 41 -12.13 0.84 15.96
CA LEU A 41 -12.03 1.01 14.50
C LEU A 41 -11.13 2.19 14.11
N VAL A 42 -11.07 3.23 14.94
CA VAL A 42 -10.15 4.37 14.76
C VAL A 42 -8.70 3.92 14.90
N ASN A 43 -8.38 3.11 15.92
CA ASN A 43 -7.03 2.59 16.09
C ASN A 43 -6.64 1.64 14.95
N VAL A 44 -7.54 0.77 14.51
CA VAL A 44 -7.30 -0.10 13.33
C VAL A 44 -6.99 0.75 12.09
N PHE A 45 -7.77 1.81 11.87
CA PHE A 45 -7.54 2.72 10.75
C PHE A 45 -6.16 3.38 10.85
N LEU A 46 -5.77 3.90 12.02
CA LEU A 46 -4.49 4.57 12.20
C LEU A 46 -3.29 3.62 12.01
N ILE A 47 -3.38 2.38 12.53
CA ILE A 47 -2.34 1.37 12.35
C ILE A 47 -2.27 0.95 10.87
N GLY A 48 -3.40 0.76 10.20
CA GLY A 48 -3.46 0.46 8.77
C GLY A 48 -2.94 1.61 7.92
N ALA A 49 -3.23 2.86 8.28
CA ALA A 49 -2.72 4.03 7.61
C ALA A 49 -1.19 4.15 7.78
N PHE A 50 -0.66 3.85 8.96
CA PHE A 50 0.78 3.79 9.17
C PHE A 50 1.44 2.68 8.35
N PHE A 51 0.83 1.51 8.26
CA PHE A 51 1.30 0.45 7.36
C PHE A 51 1.33 0.92 5.89
N GLY A 52 0.29 1.63 5.44
CA GLY A 52 0.23 2.26 4.12
C GLY A 52 1.36 3.29 3.91
N LEU A 53 1.64 4.14 4.91
CA LEU A 53 2.76 5.09 4.88
C LEU A 53 4.10 4.37 4.69
N VAL A 54 4.34 3.30 5.46
CA VAL A 54 5.60 2.56 5.39
C VAL A 54 5.77 1.92 4.01
N THR A 55 4.73 1.30 3.47
CA THR A 55 4.80 0.57 2.19
C THR A 55 4.88 1.52 0.99
N TYR A 56 3.87 2.37 0.81
CA TYR A 56 3.82 3.33 -0.30
C TYR A 56 4.94 4.37 -0.17
N GLY A 57 5.20 4.87 1.03
CA GLY A 57 6.29 5.81 1.27
C GLY A 57 7.66 5.25 0.93
N THR A 58 7.97 4.02 1.34
CA THR A 58 9.25 3.39 0.97
C THR A 58 9.38 3.23 -0.54
N TYR A 59 8.33 2.76 -1.22
CA TYR A 59 8.34 2.58 -2.66
C TYR A 59 8.47 3.91 -3.41
N ASP A 60 7.55 4.85 -3.19
CA ASP A 60 7.51 6.10 -3.96
C ASP A 60 8.71 6.99 -3.70
N LEU A 61 9.20 7.07 -2.46
CA LEU A 61 10.41 7.84 -2.16
C LEU A 61 11.67 7.20 -2.78
N THR A 62 11.74 5.87 -2.85
CA THR A 62 12.84 5.17 -3.53
C THR A 62 12.81 5.45 -5.03
N ILE A 63 11.63 5.40 -5.66
CA ILE A 63 11.47 5.71 -7.08
C ILE A 63 11.75 7.19 -7.36
N TYR A 64 11.28 8.10 -6.50
CA TYR A 64 11.55 9.53 -6.61
C TYR A 64 13.05 9.84 -6.51
N ALA A 65 13.75 9.22 -5.55
CA ALA A 65 15.19 9.40 -5.36
C ALA A 65 16.03 8.81 -6.50
N SER A 66 15.58 7.72 -7.12
CA SER A 66 16.37 6.99 -8.13
C SER A 66 16.08 7.42 -9.58
N MET A 67 14.80 7.63 -9.92
CA MET A 67 14.38 7.86 -11.30
C MET A 67 13.88 9.29 -11.58
N ASN A 68 13.54 10.07 -10.54
CA ASN A 68 13.05 11.46 -10.64
C ASN A 68 12.05 11.72 -11.79
N ILE A 69 11.18 10.73 -12.05
CA ILE A 69 10.21 10.71 -13.15
C ILE A 69 8.87 11.33 -12.75
N PHE A 70 8.59 11.44 -11.45
CA PHE A 70 7.33 11.94 -10.91
C PHE A 70 7.55 13.23 -10.11
N SER A 71 6.60 14.14 -10.15
CA SER A 71 6.65 15.34 -9.31
C SER A 71 6.49 14.96 -7.82
N LEU A 72 7.15 15.70 -6.93
CA LEU A 72 7.01 15.49 -5.47
C LEU A 72 5.54 15.57 -5.02
N LYS A 73 4.72 16.40 -5.68
CA LYS A 73 3.29 16.50 -5.39
C LYS A 73 2.55 15.19 -5.66
N LEU A 74 2.89 14.50 -6.77
CA LEU A 74 2.27 13.22 -7.12
C LEU A 74 2.70 12.13 -6.14
N VAL A 75 3.99 12.09 -5.78
CA VAL A 75 4.54 11.17 -4.77
C VAL A 75 3.82 11.32 -3.44
N VAL A 76 3.68 12.55 -2.93
CA VAL A 76 2.97 12.79 -1.66
C VAL A 76 1.50 12.41 -1.77
N ALA A 77 0.84 12.68 -2.89
CA ALA A 77 -0.55 12.30 -3.09
C ALA A 77 -0.74 10.78 -3.07
N ASP A 78 0.17 10.02 -3.71
CA ASP A 78 0.08 8.55 -3.77
C ASP A 78 0.35 7.91 -2.41
N ILE A 79 1.31 8.44 -1.64
CA ILE A 79 1.54 8.02 -0.26
C ILE A 79 0.29 8.25 0.61
N LEU A 80 -0.31 9.44 0.55
CA LEU A 80 -1.54 9.75 1.31
C LEU A 80 -2.69 8.83 0.90
N TRP A 81 -2.79 8.52 -0.39
CA TRP A 81 -3.78 7.57 -0.88
C TRP A 81 -3.52 6.15 -0.35
N GLY A 82 -2.27 5.68 -0.36
CA GLY A 82 -1.86 4.40 0.20
C GLY A 82 -2.15 4.28 1.70
N MET A 83 -1.91 5.35 2.46
CA MET A 83 -2.30 5.45 3.87
C MET A 83 -3.81 5.28 4.04
N PHE A 84 -4.60 6.09 3.32
CA PHE A 84 -6.05 6.05 3.43
C PHE A 84 -6.62 4.68 3.05
N LEU A 85 -6.18 4.11 1.92
CA LEU A 85 -6.67 2.84 1.40
C LEU A 85 -6.34 1.69 2.35
N SER A 86 -5.11 1.62 2.85
CA SER A 86 -4.68 0.57 3.79
C SER A 86 -5.44 0.63 5.11
N GLY A 87 -5.62 1.84 5.66
CA GLY A 87 -6.44 2.06 6.84
C GLY A 87 -7.90 1.67 6.61
N ALA A 88 -8.51 2.12 5.52
CA ALA A 88 -9.91 1.85 5.21
C ALA A 88 -10.18 0.35 5.01
N VAL A 89 -9.33 -0.35 4.25
CA VAL A 89 -9.48 -1.79 4.00
C VAL A 89 -9.30 -2.59 5.28
N ALA A 90 -8.29 -2.27 6.11
CA ALA A 90 -8.09 -2.95 7.38
C ALA A 90 -9.30 -2.75 8.32
N THR A 91 -9.80 -1.53 8.43
CA THR A 91 -10.97 -1.20 9.25
C THR A 91 -12.23 -1.92 8.77
N LEU A 92 -12.51 -1.92 7.47
CA LEU A 92 -13.65 -2.64 6.90
C LEU A 92 -13.53 -4.15 7.12
N THR A 93 -12.32 -4.69 7.02
CA THR A 93 -12.05 -6.12 7.26
C THR A 93 -12.35 -6.48 8.71
N VAL A 94 -11.78 -5.74 9.67
CA VAL A 94 -12.04 -5.98 11.11
C VAL A 94 -13.53 -5.78 11.45
N PHE A 95 -14.15 -4.72 10.93
CA PHE A 95 -15.59 -4.49 11.12
C PHE A 95 -16.44 -5.66 10.62
N THR A 96 -16.09 -6.22 9.46
CA THR A 96 -16.80 -7.37 8.88
C THR A 96 -16.58 -8.63 9.72
N ILE A 97 -15.35 -8.91 10.15
CA ILE A 97 -15.02 -10.04 11.03
C ILE A 97 -15.84 -9.97 12.33
N ASN A 98 -15.87 -8.81 12.98
CA ASN A 98 -16.57 -8.61 14.25
C ASN A 98 -18.11 -8.70 14.14
N LYS A 99 -18.66 -8.62 12.93
CA LYS A 99 -20.10 -8.78 12.68
C LYS A 99 -20.49 -10.22 12.33
N LEU A 100 -19.55 -11.02 11.84
CA LEU A 100 -19.77 -12.42 11.46
C LEU A 100 -19.56 -13.40 12.62
N ASN A 101 -18.79 -13.01 13.62
CA ASN A 101 -18.60 -13.73 14.88
C ASN A 101 -19.64 -13.30 15.93
#